data_AF-A0A9C9YWL7-F1
#
_entry.id   AF-A0A9C9YWL7-F1
#
_cell.length_a   1.000
_cell.length_b   1.000
_cell.length_c   1.000
_cell.angle_alpha   90.00
_cell.angle_beta   90.00
_cell.angle_gamma   90.00
#
_symmetry.space_group_name_H-M   'P 1'
#
loop_
_entity.id
_entity.type
_entity.pdbx_description
1 polymer ?
#
loop_
_entity_poly.entity_id
_entity_poly.type
_entity_poly.pdbx_seq_one_letter_code
_entity_poly.pdbx_strand_id
1 'polypeptide(L)'
;MAETLTIGIAIGPNGPRAWEAAMLRELSNIPGIVATLLQFDNADDAPAPLAYRLFERFDNAVFGLAEDPLATVPLDSGLPRPRAEASTLARFDLLVVLTDVAARQAQAIPMGRLGALTVVTLDAEGRDCQPPGYWEVMRSVPVTRIGVRWLTADGGNRLVLHSCSSTADFSPRRNREPLFWKAHAFIPRLLRRLDPHRLDPDNLFPEVLPERPDPSWVEAMPPASTGGICHGALSLAFETTAAHAPGYGYPRIATLAHHLARKTPDLFRFYHHAKLTREQWFLMFRFSEHPTSDLTQFTPILPPTDRIWADPHIMKREGRHYVFIEEMLFKENKGFISVLTIDEDGRHSQPVKVLERDYHLSYPQVFEYRGEIYMLPETSGNRTIELYRCERFPDRWTLETVIMDDIDAVDSSLLFDNGRWWLFCSIKPHPAASENDELHLFHSDDLLSGNWRPHPENPVISDVRFARPAGKPYRHLGRRIRPSQNCAGIYGYGFNLNVITRLDENRYREEPLVSVNAGQHPGLIGTHTYAREGRLTVVDACRRISHPLI
;
A
#
# COMPACT_ATOMS: atom_id res chain seq x y z
N MET A 1 14.84 15.79 34.96
CA MET A 1 13.74 16.39 34.17
C MET A 1 13.74 15.66 32.85
N ALA A 2 12.61 15.17 32.37
CA ALA A 2 12.56 14.52 31.05
C ALA A 2 12.94 15.58 30.00
N GLU A 3 14.05 15.37 29.29
CA GLU A 3 14.40 16.25 28.16
C GLU A 3 13.29 16.14 27.12
N THR A 4 12.67 17.27 26.83
CA THR A 4 11.51 17.37 25.96
C THR A 4 11.98 17.89 24.61
N LEU A 5 11.62 17.22 23.52
CA LEU A 5 11.97 17.66 22.17
C LEU A 5 11.06 18.83 21.78
N THR A 6 11.66 19.98 21.48
CA THR A 6 10.92 21.17 21.06
C THR A 6 10.80 21.23 19.55
N ILE A 7 9.57 21.33 19.03
CA ILE A 7 9.30 21.33 17.58
C ILE A 7 8.59 22.62 17.18
N GLY A 8 9.15 23.33 16.19
CA GLY A 8 8.52 24.48 15.55
C GLY A 8 7.80 24.04 14.28
N ILE A 9 6.49 24.26 14.18
CA ILE A 9 5.68 23.86 13.03
C ILE A 9 5.29 25.08 12.22
N ALA A 10 5.88 25.22 11.04
CA ALA A 10 5.61 26.28 10.10
C ALA A 10 4.35 25.98 9.28
N ILE A 11 3.33 26.84 9.41
CA ILE A 11 2.08 26.80 8.65
C ILE A 11 1.94 28.02 7.75
N GLY A 12 1.07 27.89 6.74
CA GLY A 12 0.83 28.95 5.77
C GLY A 12 0.08 30.14 6.36
N PRO A 13 0.09 31.30 5.66
CA PRO A 13 -0.55 32.53 6.15
C PRO A 13 -2.06 32.39 6.36
N ASN A 14 -2.70 31.46 5.65
CA ASN A 14 -4.15 31.24 5.70
C ASN A 14 -4.58 30.19 6.75
N GLY A 15 -3.65 29.65 7.55
CA GLY A 15 -3.90 28.50 8.43
C GLY A 15 -3.57 27.17 7.77
N PRO A 16 -3.67 26.05 8.50
CA PRO A 16 -3.30 24.75 7.97
C PRO A 16 -4.37 24.17 7.05
N ARG A 17 -3.93 23.22 6.23
CA ARG A 17 -4.80 22.33 5.46
C ARG A 17 -5.46 21.28 6.37
N ALA A 18 -6.57 20.70 5.94
CA ALA A 18 -7.30 19.71 6.75
C ALA A 18 -6.44 18.51 7.16
N TRP A 19 -5.59 17.99 6.25
CA TRP A 19 -4.66 16.90 6.57
C TRP A 19 -3.57 17.32 7.56
N GLU A 20 -3.08 18.56 7.47
CA GLU A 20 -2.10 19.13 8.40
C GLU A 20 -2.71 19.27 9.80
N ALA A 21 -3.98 19.69 9.89
CA ALA A 21 -4.69 19.75 11.16
C ALA A 21 -4.87 18.36 11.80
N ALA A 22 -5.09 17.30 11.00
CA ALA A 22 -5.09 15.94 11.49
C ALA A 22 -3.71 15.51 12.02
N MET A 23 -2.63 15.85 11.31
CA MET A 23 -1.27 15.63 11.78
C MET A 23 -0.99 16.37 13.09
N LEU A 24 -1.43 17.62 13.23
CA LEU A 24 -1.23 18.40 14.46
C LEU A 24 -1.90 17.74 15.68
N ARG A 25 -3.09 17.15 15.50
CA ARG A 25 -3.77 16.38 16.55
C ARG A 25 -2.96 15.14 16.95
N GLU A 26 -2.46 14.38 15.98
CA GLU A 26 -1.56 13.24 16.22
C GLU A 26 -0.30 13.65 17.00
N LEU A 27 0.34 14.75 16.60
CA LEU A 27 1.57 15.26 17.23
C LEU A 27 1.34 15.66 18.69
N SER A 28 0.20 16.27 19.00
CA SER A 28 -0.13 16.69 20.38
C SER A 28 -0.26 15.54 21.36
N ASN A 29 -0.40 14.31 20.87
CA ASN A 29 -0.52 13.10 21.66
C ASN A 29 0.81 12.34 21.86
N ILE A 30 1.93 12.83 21.31
CA ILE A 30 3.23 12.15 21.44
C ILE A 30 3.92 12.58 22.75
N PRO A 31 4.17 11.66 23.70
CA PRO A 31 4.87 11.99 24.94
C PRO A 31 6.29 12.52 24.68
N GLY A 32 6.71 13.53 25.43
CA GLY A 32 8.07 14.09 25.31
C GLY A 32 8.28 15.05 24.14
N ILE A 33 7.21 15.44 23.43
CA ILE A 33 7.26 16.43 22.35
C ILE A 33 6.44 17.67 22.72
N VAL A 34 7.03 18.86 22.54
CA VAL A 34 6.33 20.14 22.67
C VAL A 34 6.34 20.85 21.33
N ALA A 35 5.18 20.88 20.68
CA ALA A 35 4.98 21.53 19.40
C ALA A 35 4.51 22.98 19.55
N THR A 36 5.10 23.90 18.78
CA THR A 36 4.70 25.31 18.70
C THR A 36 4.38 25.68 17.25
N LEU A 37 3.23 26.29 17.00
CA LEU A 37 2.85 26.76 15.67
C LEU A 37 3.52 28.10 15.35
N LEU A 38 4.13 28.19 14.18
CA LEU A 38 4.85 29.35 13.67
C LEU A 38 4.15 29.86 12.41
N GLN A 39 3.80 31.14 12.38
CA GLN A 39 3.16 31.76 11.23
C GLN A 39 4.22 32.47 10.37
N PHE A 40 4.26 32.11 9.08
CA PHE A 40 5.06 32.81 8.08
C PHE A 40 4.21 33.89 7.39
N ASP A 41 4.66 35.14 7.47
CA ASP A 41 3.94 36.31 6.92
C ASP A 41 4.08 36.42 5.39
N ASN A 42 5.18 35.91 4.82
CA ASN A 42 5.46 35.93 3.38
C ASN A 42 5.79 34.52 2.89
N ALA A 43 4.76 33.78 2.52
CA ALA A 43 4.91 32.66 1.60
C ALA A 43 4.48 33.20 0.22
N ASP A 44 5.43 33.44 -0.68
CA ASP A 44 5.15 33.69 -2.11
C ASP A 44 4.54 32.42 -2.72
N ASP A 45 3.28 32.13 -2.40
CA ASP A 45 2.46 31.15 -3.09
C ASP A 45 2.01 31.81 -4.40
N ALA A 46 2.90 31.81 -5.40
CA ALA A 46 2.48 32.14 -6.76
C ALA A 46 1.32 31.19 -7.10
N PRO A 47 0.09 31.71 -7.31
CA PRO A 47 -1.06 30.85 -7.47
C PRO A 47 -0.87 29.97 -8.71
N ALA A 48 -1.40 28.75 -8.65
CA ALA A 48 -1.40 27.85 -9.80
C ALA A 48 -1.92 28.58 -11.06
N PRO A 49 -1.36 28.32 -12.25
CA PRO A 49 -1.80 28.98 -13.47
C PRO A 49 -3.31 28.88 -13.67
N LEU A 50 -3.95 29.95 -14.17
CA LEU A 50 -5.42 30.03 -14.30
C LEU A 50 -6.02 28.82 -15.03
N ALA A 51 -5.41 28.37 -16.12
CA ALA A 51 -5.85 27.20 -16.87
C ALA A 51 -5.84 25.92 -16.01
N TYR A 52 -4.82 25.76 -15.17
CA TYR A 52 -4.74 24.63 -14.24
C TYR A 52 -5.84 24.71 -13.18
N ARG A 53 -6.07 25.89 -12.60
CA ARG A 53 -7.15 26.10 -11.63
C ARG A 53 -8.54 25.82 -12.20
N LEU A 54 -8.79 26.15 -13.47
CA LEU A 54 -10.05 25.83 -14.14
C LEU A 54 -10.21 24.31 -14.33
N PHE A 55 -9.14 23.63 -14.74
CA PHE A 55 -9.10 22.16 -14.81
C PHE A 55 -9.37 21.52 -13.44
N GLU A 56 -8.71 21.99 -12.39
CA GLU A 56 -8.88 21.48 -11.02
C GLU A 56 -10.30 21.69 -10.50
N ARG A 57 -10.92 22.85 -10.77
CA ARG A 57 -12.33 23.09 -10.45
C ARG A 57 -13.26 22.09 -11.12
N PHE A 58 -12.99 21.75 -12.38
CA PHE A 58 -13.76 20.74 -13.11
C PHE A 58 -13.54 19.34 -12.52
N ASP A 59 -12.28 18.93 -12.33
CA ASP A 59 -11.92 17.64 -11.74
C ASP A 59 -12.55 17.45 -10.35
N ASN A 60 -12.52 18.49 -9.51
CA ASN A 60 -13.17 18.51 -8.20
C ASN A 60 -14.70 18.40 -8.29
N ALA A 61 -15.33 19.06 -9.25
CA ALA A 61 -16.79 19.00 -9.41
C ALA A 61 -17.27 17.61 -9.86
N VAL A 62 -16.46 16.89 -10.64
CA VAL A 62 -16.82 15.57 -11.18
C VAL A 62 -16.42 14.43 -10.24
N PHE A 63 -15.24 14.53 -9.62
CA PHE A 63 -14.63 13.42 -8.88
C PHE A 63 -14.38 13.69 -7.40
N GLY A 64 -14.70 14.89 -6.90
CA GLY A 64 -14.55 15.23 -5.49
C GLY A 64 -15.35 14.30 -4.58
N LEU A 65 -14.75 13.93 -3.45
CA LEU A 65 -15.41 13.23 -2.35
C LEU A 65 -15.73 14.21 -1.21
N ALA A 66 -16.28 13.69 -0.12
CA ALA A 66 -16.89 14.47 0.96
C ALA A 66 -15.94 15.48 1.64
N GLU A 67 -14.64 15.17 1.77
CA GLU A 67 -13.66 16.05 2.40
C GLU A 67 -12.43 16.28 1.51
N ASP A 68 -12.04 17.54 1.35
CA ASP A 68 -10.81 17.92 0.64
C ASP A 68 -9.65 18.05 1.64
N PRO A 69 -8.62 17.18 1.59
CA PRO A 69 -7.49 17.29 2.52
C PRO A 69 -6.76 18.64 2.39
N LEU A 70 -6.82 19.29 1.22
CA LEU A 70 -6.16 20.55 0.94
C LEU A 70 -7.01 21.78 1.31
N ALA A 71 -8.26 21.58 1.74
CA ALA A 71 -9.09 22.67 2.23
C ALA A 71 -8.44 23.33 3.46
N THR A 72 -8.44 24.66 3.48
CA THR A 72 -7.99 25.43 4.65
C THR A 72 -9.01 25.29 5.76
N VAL A 73 -8.54 24.95 6.97
CA VAL A 73 -9.41 24.81 8.15
C VAL A 73 -9.15 25.92 9.17
N PRO A 74 -10.19 26.43 9.86
CA PRO A 74 -10.00 27.36 10.96
C PRO A 74 -9.15 26.72 12.05
N LEU A 75 -8.14 27.45 12.53
CA LEU A 75 -7.33 27.00 13.64
C LEU A 75 -7.85 27.60 14.96
N ASP A 76 -8.93 27.04 15.48
CA ASP A 76 -9.59 27.48 16.72
C ASP A 76 -8.87 26.92 17.95
N SER A 77 -7.76 27.53 18.35
CA SER A 77 -7.00 27.05 19.52
C SER A 77 -6.63 28.13 20.55
N GLY A 78 -6.78 29.42 20.22
CA GLY A 78 -6.31 30.50 21.10
C GLY A 78 -4.80 30.43 21.41
N LEU A 79 -4.04 29.59 20.69
CA LEU A 79 -2.61 29.40 20.90
C LEU A 79 -1.84 30.64 20.38
N PRO A 80 -0.83 31.13 21.12
CA PRO A 80 0.06 32.17 20.64
C PRO A 80 0.72 31.77 19.32
N ARG A 81 0.68 32.67 18.33
CA ARG A 81 1.27 32.48 16.99
C ARG A 81 2.45 33.44 16.83
N PRO A 82 3.62 33.13 17.40
CA PRO A 82 4.79 33.97 17.18
C PRO A 82 5.13 33.99 15.68
N ARG A 83 5.57 35.16 15.21
CA ARG A 83 6.12 35.29 13.86
C ARG A 83 7.33 34.38 13.70
N ALA A 84 7.40 33.70 12.56
CA ALA A 84 8.54 32.87 12.19
C ALA A 84 9.74 33.73 11.77
N GLU A 85 10.41 34.33 12.74
CA GLU A 85 11.68 35.05 12.53
C GLU A 85 12.89 34.14 12.78
N ALA A 86 14.02 34.45 12.16
CA ALA A 86 15.29 33.71 12.29
C ALA A 86 15.67 33.39 13.75
N SER A 87 15.49 34.35 14.65
CA SER A 87 15.80 34.25 16.08
C SER A 87 14.83 33.36 16.87
N THR A 88 13.62 33.14 16.34
CA THR A 88 12.59 32.25 16.90
C THR A 88 12.80 30.82 16.41
N LEU A 89 13.16 30.65 15.13
CA LEU A 89 13.37 29.34 14.50
C LEU A 89 14.56 28.58 15.11
N ALA A 90 15.66 29.28 15.40
CA ALA A 90 16.87 28.70 16.00
C ALA A 90 16.69 28.15 17.43
N ARG A 91 15.51 28.36 18.06
CA ARG A 91 15.23 27.91 19.43
C ARG A 91 14.65 26.50 19.49
N PHE A 92 14.20 25.95 18.36
CA PHE A 92 13.60 24.62 18.30
C PHE A 92 14.66 23.57 17.97
N ASP A 93 14.50 22.39 18.54
CA ASP A 93 15.33 21.24 18.19
C ASP A 93 15.10 20.82 16.74
N LEU A 94 13.84 20.77 16.30
CA LEU A 94 13.46 20.38 14.95
C LEU A 94 12.39 21.33 14.40
N LEU A 95 12.45 21.62 13.10
CA LEU A 95 11.38 22.32 12.40
C LEU A 95 10.54 21.35 11.57
N VAL A 96 9.23 21.58 11.51
CA VAL A 96 8.32 20.90 10.59
C VAL A 96 7.74 21.95 9.66
N VAL A 97 7.97 21.79 8.37
CA VAL A 97 7.66 22.77 7.34
C VAL A 97 6.58 22.21 6.43
N LEU A 98 5.35 22.71 6.56
CA LEU A 98 4.17 22.18 5.84
C LEU A 98 3.73 23.02 4.64
N THR A 99 4.25 24.23 4.50
CA THR A 99 3.89 25.12 3.38
C THR A 99 4.59 24.73 2.07
N ASP A 100 3.88 24.77 0.94
CA ASP A 100 4.41 24.53 -0.41
C ASP A 100 5.61 25.47 -0.77
N VAL A 101 5.70 26.64 -0.13
CA VAL A 101 6.71 27.67 -0.42
C VAL A 101 8.02 27.45 0.33
N ALA A 102 7.97 27.02 1.59
CA ALA A 102 9.16 26.91 2.43
C ALA A 102 10.05 25.71 2.07
N ALA A 103 9.58 24.73 1.29
CA ALA A 103 10.44 23.69 0.71
C ALA A 103 11.41 24.25 -0.35
N ARG A 104 11.01 25.32 -1.08
CA ARG A 104 11.87 26.00 -2.08
C ARG A 104 12.81 27.01 -1.46
N GLN A 105 12.41 27.62 -0.34
CA GLN A 105 13.20 28.58 0.42
C GLN A 105 13.95 27.96 1.62
N ALA A 106 13.87 26.64 1.80
CA ALA A 106 14.43 25.94 2.96
C ALA A 106 15.95 26.09 3.11
N GLN A 107 16.65 26.40 2.02
CA GLN A 107 18.08 26.75 2.06
C GLN A 107 18.37 28.09 2.76
N ALA A 108 17.35 28.92 3.00
CA ALA A 108 17.45 30.25 3.63
C ALA A 108 16.79 30.33 5.02
N ILE A 109 16.19 29.25 5.52
CA ILE A 109 15.60 29.19 6.86
C ILE A 109 16.73 28.81 7.83
N PRO A 110 17.04 29.62 8.86
CA PRO A 110 17.93 29.19 9.94
C PRO A 110 17.35 27.93 10.56
N MET A 111 18.05 26.81 10.37
CA MET A 111 17.50 25.50 10.71
C MET A 111 17.56 25.27 12.22
N GLY A 112 16.56 24.56 12.75
CA GLY A 112 16.61 24.07 14.13
C GLY A 112 17.86 23.22 14.36
N ARG A 113 18.21 22.95 15.62
CA ARG A 113 19.44 22.22 16.00
C ARG A 113 19.65 20.93 15.21
N LEU A 114 18.56 20.23 14.90
CA LEU A 114 18.52 18.94 14.21
C LEU A 114 18.00 19.03 12.77
N GLY A 115 17.78 20.24 12.23
CA GLY A 115 17.29 20.44 10.87
C GLY A 115 15.77 20.65 10.75
N ALA A 116 15.22 20.33 9.58
CA ALA A 116 13.81 20.49 9.26
C ALA A 116 13.21 19.29 8.51
N LEU A 117 11.97 18.94 8.80
CA LEU A 117 11.17 17.96 8.07
C LEU A 117 10.17 18.66 7.15
N THR A 118 10.03 18.20 5.92
CA THR A 118 9.03 18.71 4.96
C THR A 118 8.35 17.59 4.21
N VAL A 119 7.05 17.72 3.99
CA VAL A 119 6.27 16.76 3.20
C VAL A 119 6.36 17.14 1.73
N VAL A 120 6.75 16.19 0.89
CA VAL A 120 6.94 16.40 -0.55
C VAL A 120 6.20 15.35 -1.36
N THR A 121 5.64 15.77 -2.49
CA THR A 121 5.11 14.86 -3.52
C THR A 121 6.21 14.54 -4.51
N LEU A 122 6.27 13.29 -4.96
CA LEU A 122 7.41 12.77 -5.71
C LEU A 122 6.95 12.19 -7.05
N ASP A 123 7.76 12.38 -8.09
CA ASP A 123 7.58 11.68 -9.36
C ASP A 123 8.11 10.23 -9.29
N ALA A 124 8.05 9.53 -10.43
CA ALA A 124 8.52 8.15 -10.56
C ALA A 124 10.03 8.00 -10.27
N GLU A 125 10.82 9.07 -10.42
CA GLU A 125 12.25 9.10 -10.16
C GLU A 125 12.60 9.57 -8.74
N GLY A 126 11.60 9.90 -7.90
CA GLY A 126 11.81 10.37 -6.53
C GLY A 126 12.19 11.85 -6.44
N ARG A 127 11.90 12.63 -7.49
CA ARG A 127 12.10 14.09 -7.52
C ARG A 127 10.81 14.79 -7.15
N ASP A 128 10.94 15.96 -6.55
CA ASP A 128 9.79 16.76 -6.13
C ASP A 128 8.90 17.10 -7.33
N CYS A 129 7.61 16.82 -7.23
CA CYS A 129 6.66 16.84 -8.34
C CYS A 129 5.42 17.66 -7.99
N GLN A 130 5.07 18.61 -8.85
CA GLN A 130 3.90 19.46 -8.73
C GLN A 130 3.19 19.55 -10.09
N PRO A 131 1.85 19.57 -10.13
CA PRO A 131 0.96 19.41 -8.98
C PRO A 131 0.76 17.92 -8.61
N PRO A 132 0.46 17.60 -7.33
CA PRO A 132 0.41 16.21 -6.86
C PRO A 132 -0.60 15.38 -7.64
N GLY A 133 -0.20 14.18 -8.08
CA GLY A 133 -1.06 13.24 -8.80
C GLY A 133 -1.40 13.64 -10.23
N TYR A 134 -0.95 14.79 -10.74
CA TYR A 134 -1.27 15.23 -12.10
C TYR A 134 -0.42 14.52 -13.14
N TRP A 135 0.90 14.49 -12.94
CA TRP A 135 1.81 13.92 -13.93
C TRP A 135 1.65 12.41 -14.01
N GLU A 136 1.33 11.77 -12.89
CA GLU A 136 1.07 10.35 -12.79
C GLU A 136 -0.18 9.97 -13.58
N VAL A 137 -1.27 10.74 -13.45
CA VAL A 137 -2.47 10.59 -14.28
C VAL A 137 -2.13 10.75 -15.75
N MET A 138 -1.55 11.89 -16.13
CA MET A 138 -1.38 12.24 -17.54
C MET A 138 -0.37 11.35 -18.28
N ARG A 139 0.54 10.70 -17.55
CA ARG A 139 1.52 9.75 -18.10
C ARG A 139 1.17 8.29 -17.82
N SER A 140 0.03 8.01 -17.18
CA SER A 140 -0.38 6.67 -16.77
C SER A 140 0.69 5.97 -15.92
N VAL A 141 1.34 6.71 -15.01
CA VAL A 141 2.22 6.12 -13.99
C VAL A 141 1.32 5.42 -12.97
N PRO A 142 1.54 4.13 -12.69
CA PRO A 142 0.59 3.33 -11.89
C PRO A 142 0.64 3.63 -10.38
N VAL A 143 1.60 4.44 -9.94
CA VAL A 143 1.73 4.86 -8.55
C VAL A 143 1.85 6.38 -8.42
N THR A 144 1.25 6.91 -7.36
CA THR A 144 1.47 8.28 -6.87
C THR A 144 2.30 8.22 -5.59
N ARG A 145 3.23 9.16 -5.43
CA ARG A 145 4.17 9.16 -4.31
C ARG A 145 4.14 10.44 -3.49
N ILE A 146 4.27 10.25 -2.18
CA ILE A 146 4.43 11.30 -1.18
C ILE A 146 5.45 10.83 -0.15
N GLY A 147 6.21 11.75 0.42
CA GLY A 147 7.26 11.42 1.38
C GLY A 147 7.62 12.58 2.28
N VAL A 148 8.59 12.34 3.14
CA VAL A 148 9.16 13.33 4.06
C VAL A 148 10.65 13.47 3.74
N ARG A 149 11.08 14.70 3.48
CA ARG A 149 12.49 15.06 3.40
C ARG A 149 12.96 15.60 4.74
N TRP A 150 14.15 15.18 5.14
CA TRP A 150 14.90 15.78 6.23
C TRP A 150 16.02 16.64 5.66
N LEU A 151 15.94 17.93 5.97
CA LEU A 151 16.94 18.93 5.65
C LEU A 151 17.84 19.07 6.87
N THR A 152 19.07 18.57 6.77
CA THR A 152 20.03 18.50 7.89
C THR A 152 20.70 19.84 8.10
N ALA A 153 21.07 20.20 9.33
CA ALA A 153 21.62 21.53 9.68
C ALA A 153 22.84 21.97 8.85
N ASP A 154 23.60 21.02 8.29
CA ASP A 154 24.75 21.21 7.39
C ASP A 154 24.38 21.44 5.92
N GLY A 155 23.09 21.47 5.59
CA GLY A 155 22.57 21.70 4.24
C GLY A 155 22.28 20.43 3.43
N GLY A 156 22.37 19.25 4.04
CA GLY A 156 21.96 18.00 3.41
C GLY A 156 20.43 17.91 3.22
N ASN A 157 20.01 17.08 2.27
CA ASN A 157 18.60 16.85 1.93
C ASN A 157 18.39 15.35 1.67
N ARG A 158 17.76 14.65 2.61
CA ARG A 158 17.57 13.20 2.56
C ARG A 158 16.09 12.84 2.54
N LEU A 159 15.70 11.87 1.72
CA LEU A 159 14.36 11.29 1.79
C LEU A 159 14.35 10.26 2.94
N VAL A 160 13.56 10.53 3.98
CA VAL A 160 13.59 9.73 5.23
C VAL A 160 12.35 8.86 5.40
N LEU A 161 11.31 9.11 4.59
CA LEU A 161 10.10 8.31 4.51
C LEU A 161 9.47 8.56 3.14
N HIS A 162 8.96 7.52 2.49
CA HIS A 162 8.06 7.69 1.35
C HIS A 162 6.96 6.66 1.39
N SER A 163 5.91 6.93 0.62
CA SER A 163 4.80 6.03 0.45
C SER A 163 4.27 6.07 -0.98
N CYS A 164 3.90 4.91 -1.51
CA CYS A 164 3.29 4.76 -2.83
C CYS A 164 1.81 4.35 -2.70
N SER A 165 0.93 5.05 -3.41
CA SER A 165 -0.49 4.70 -3.56
C SER A 165 -0.80 4.37 -5.02
N SER A 166 -1.83 3.56 -5.27
CA SER A 166 -2.29 3.28 -6.63
C SER A 166 -2.81 4.55 -7.30
N THR A 167 -2.41 4.80 -8.56
CA THR A 167 -2.90 5.94 -9.33
C THR A 167 -4.26 5.63 -9.94
N ALA A 168 -5.30 6.37 -9.54
CA ALA A 168 -6.50 6.56 -10.35
C ALA A 168 -6.13 7.33 -11.62
N ASP A 169 -6.17 6.66 -12.78
CA ASP A 169 -5.61 7.13 -14.06
C ASP A 169 -6.45 8.18 -14.80
N PHE A 170 -7.55 8.63 -14.17
CA PHE A 170 -8.54 9.55 -14.73
C PHE A 170 -8.69 10.86 -13.93
N SER A 171 -8.22 10.95 -12.69
CA SER A 171 -8.44 12.13 -11.84
C SER A 171 -7.29 12.39 -10.86
N PRO A 172 -6.59 13.54 -10.98
CA PRO A 172 -5.64 13.97 -9.97
C PRO A 172 -6.27 14.13 -8.58
N ARG A 173 -7.52 14.60 -8.49
CA ARG A 173 -8.25 14.74 -7.22
C ARG A 173 -8.44 13.41 -6.49
N ARG A 174 -8.74 12.33 -7.21
CA ARG A 174 -8.86 10.97 -6.65
C ARG A 174 -7.55 10.42 -6.11
N ASN A 175 -6.42 10.88 -6.63
CA ASN A 175 -5.10 10.51 -6.12
C ASN A 175 -4.71 11.31 -4.88
N ARG A 176 -4.96 12.61 -4.87
CA ARG A 176 -4.57 13.49 -3.75
C ARG A 176 -5.19 13.11 -2.43
N GLU A 177 -6.42 12.64 -2.45
CA GLU A 177 -7.17 12.33 -1.25
C GLU A 177 -6.51 11.27 -0.36
N PRO A 178 -6.36 10.02 -0.82
CA PRO A 178 -5.66 9.00 -0.05
C PRO A 178 -4.20 9.40 0.21
N LEU A 179 -3.56 10.13 -0.71
CA LEU A 179 -2.17 10.54 -0.60
C LEU A 179 -1.93 11.47 0.60
N PHE A 180 -2.70 12.56 0.72
CA PHE A 180 -2.53 13.54 1.80
C PHE A 180 -3.16 13.07 3.11
N TRP A 181 -4.31 12.39 3.07
CA TRP A 181 -4.88 11.81 4.29
C TRP A 181 -3.98 10.72 4.86
N LYS A 182 -3.19 9.99 4.07
CA LYS A 182 -2.15 9.10 4.60
C LYS A 182 -0.96 9.87 5.18
N ALA A 183 -0.54 10.96 4.54
CA ALA A 183 0.61 11.76 4.96
C ALA A 183 0.49 12.37 6.37
N HIS A 184 -0.73 12.53 6.89
CA HIS A 184 -0.95 13.05 8.25
C HIS A 184 -0.21 12.24 9.34
N ALA A 185 0.04 10.95 9.13
CA ALA A 185 0.71 10.09 10.11
C ALA A 185 2.24 10.09 9.97
N PHE A 186 2.82 10.65 8.91
CA PHE A 186 4.24 10.44 8.58
C PHE A 186 5.20 11.08 9.57
N ILE A 187 5.04 12.38 9.84
CA ILE A 187 5.87 13.09 10.80
C ILE A 187 5.66 12.54 12.22
N PRO A 188 4.42 12.31 12.70
CA PRO A 188 4.18 11.59 13.96
C PRO A 188 4.95 10.27 14.07
N ARG A 189 4.92 9.43 13.03
CA ARG A 189 5.64 8.14 13.00
C ARG A 189 7.15 8.32 13.11
N LEU A 190 7.73 9.27 12.37
CA LEU A 190 9.16 9.55 12.44
C LEU A 190 9.56 9.99 13.85
N LEU A 191 8.78 10.87 14.47
CA LEU A 191 9.08 11.40 15.80
C LEU A 191 8.93 10.36 16.91
N ARG A 192 7.95 9.44 16.82
CA ARG A 192 7.81 8.31 17.77
C ARG A 192 9.01 7.36 17.77
N ARG A 193 9.83 7.37 16.70
CA ARG A 193 11.04 6.55 16.58
C ARG A 193 12.27 7.22 17.22
N LEU A 194 12.19 8.49 17.57
CA LEU A 194 13.28 9.21 18.22
C LEU A 194 13.34 8.87 19.71
N ASP A 195 14.53 8.57 20.19
CA ASP A 195 14.84 8.54 21.61
C ASP A 195 15.48 9.89 21.97
N PRO A 196 14.82 10.76 22.78
CA PRO A 196 15.38 12.05 23.18
C PRO A 196 16.77 11.95 23.83
N HIS A 197 17.12 10.79 24.40
CA HIS A 197 18.42 10.55 25.03
C HIS A 197 19.51 10.06 24.06
N ARG A 198 19.15 9.73 22.81
CA ARG A 198 20.04 9.17 21.79
C ARG A 198 19.79 9.82 20.43
N LEU A 199 19.88 11.15 20.39
CA LEU A 199 19.77 11.92 19.15
C LEU A 199 21.14 12.05 18.48
N ASP A 200 21.25 11.58 17.24
CA ASP A 200 22.40 11.76 16.38
C ASP A 200 22.05 12.78 15.29
N PRO A 201 22.59 14.02 15.32
CA PRO A 201 22.30 15.04 14.32
C PRO A 201 22.66 14.64 12.89
N ASP A 202 23.57 13.68 12.70
CA ASP A 202 24.04 13.25 11.37
C ASP A 202 23.27 12.02 10.85
N ASN A 203 22.57 11.31 11.74
CA ASN A 203 21.84 10.08 11.43
C ASN A 203 20.51 9.95 12.19
N LEU A 204 19.82 11.08 12.41
CA LEU A 204 18.57 11.14 13.15
C LEU A 204 17.50 10.25 12.51
N PHE A 205 17.45 10.28 11.18
CA PHE A 205 16.64 9.41 10.37
C PHE A 205 17.53 8.74 9.32
N PRO A 206 17.71 7.41 9.37
CA PRO A 206 18.40 6.69 8.32
C PRO A 206 17.72 6.96 6.97
N GLU A 207 18.51 7.23 5.94
CA GLU A 207 17.98 7.45 4.60
C GLU A 207 17.23 6.21 4.11
N VAL A 208 16.02 6.41 3.62
CA VAL A 208 15.30 5.38 2.89
C VAL A 208 15.75 5.53 1.46
N LEU A 209 16.66 4.66 1.01
CA LEU A 209 17.02 4.61 -0.40
C LEU A 209 15.71 4.43 -1.19
N PRO A 210 15.41 5.28 -2.19
CA PRO A 210 14.25 5.04 -3.03
C PRO A 210 14.40 3.62 -3.57
N GLU A 211 13.37 2.80 -3.39
CA GLU A 211 13.30 1.44 -3.93
C GLU A 211 13.50 1.50 -5.45
N ARG A 212 14.76 1.48 -5.88
CA ARG A 212 15.12 1.12 -7.24
C ARG A 212 15.08 -0.38 -7.22
N PRO A 213 14.09 -1.04 -7.85
CA PRO A 213 14.33 -2.41 -8.24
C PRO A 213 15.60 -2.37 -9.09
N ASP A 214 16.63 -3.05 -8.62
CA ASP A 214 17.84 -3.25 -9.41
C ASP A 214 17.44 -4.18 -10.58
N PRO A 215 17.48 -3.69 -11.83
CA PRO A 215 17.14 -4.51 -12.99
C PRO A 215 18.14 -5.67 -13.20
N SER A 216 19.28 -5.69 -12.48
CA SER A 216 20.33 -6.70 -12.65
C SER A 216 19.98 -8.11 -12.16
N TRP A 217 18.94 -8.30 -11.33
CA TRP A 217 18.58 -9.63 -10.80
C TRP A 217 17.61 -10.41 -11.69
N VAL A 218 17.10 -9.81 -12.77
CA VAL A 218 16.27 -10.51 -13.77
C VAL A 218 17.05 -11.65 -14.47
N GLU A 219 18.37 -11.69 -14.35
CA GLU A 219 19.24 -12.68 -14.99
C GLU A 219 19.41 -14.00 -14.21
N ALA A 220 18.87 -14.13 -12.97
CA ALA A 220 19.14 -15.30 -12.11
C ALA A 220 18.08 -16.44 -12.16
N MET A 221 17.11 -16.39 -13.09
CA MET A 221 16.27 -17.54 -13.44
C MET A 221 16.47 -17.89 -14.92
N PRO A 222 16.35 -19.18 -15.32
CA PRO A 222 16.57 -19.57 -16.72
C PRO A 222 15.68 -18.73 -17.64
N PRO A 223 16.20 -18.31 -18.82
CA PRO A 223 15.51 -17.38 -19.69
C PRO A 223 14.11 -17.92 -20.01
N ALA A 224 13.09 -17.13 -19.66
CA ALA A 224 11.76 -17.31 -20.18
C ALA A 224 11.87 -17.35 -21.71
N SER A 225 11.37 -18.43 -22.31
CA SER A 225 11.39 -18.63 -23.75
C SER A 225 10.81 -17.40 -24.44
N THR A 226 11.65 -16.74 -25.24
CA THR A 226 11.29 -15.63 -26.11
C THR A 226 10.12 -16.01 -26.99
N GLY A 227 8.94 -15.42 -26.75
CA GLY A 227 7.74 -15.65 -27.54
C GLY A 227 6.82 -14.44 -27.50
N GLY A 228 6.78 -13.69 -28.61
CA GLY A 228 5.64 -12.85 -28.99
C GLY A 228 5.58 -11.47 -28.35
N ILE A 229 6.23 -10.51 -28.99
CA ILE A 229 5.97 -9.07 -28.81
C ILE A 229 4.51 -8.80 -29.15
N CYS A 230 3.68 -8.53 -28.15
CA CYS A 230 2.39 -7.88 -28.34
C CYS A 230 2.59 -6.36 -28.28
N HIS A 231 2.43 -5.70 -29.43
CA HIS A 231 2.39 -4.26 -29.57
C HIS A 231 1.38 -3.64 -28.60
N GLY A 232 1.85 -2.72 -27.75
CA GLY A 232 0.99 -2.01 -26.80
C GLY A 232 1.69 -1.27 -25.67
N ALA A 233 3.02 -1.29 -25.59
CA ALA A 233 3.79 -0.38 -24.76
C ALA A 233 4.90 0.20 -25.63
N LEU A 234 4.81 1.48 -25.97
CA LEU A 234 5.94 2.23 -26.49
C LEU A 234 7.01 2.22 -25.40
N SER A 235 7.96 1.29 -25.54
CA SER A 235 9.30 1.38 -24.97
C SER A 235 9.92 2.68 -25.47
N LEU A 236 9.68 3.78 -24.74
CA LEU A 236 10.56 4.93 -24.79
C LEU A 236 11.78 4.56 -23.95
N ALA A 237 12.81 4.09 -24.64
CA ALA A 237 14.17 4.17 -24.14
C ALA A 237 14.42 5.65 -23.78
N PHE A 238 14.44 5.95 -22.49
CA PHE A 238 14.91 7.23 -22.01
C PHE A 238 16.43 7.19 -22.08
N GLU A 239 16.98 7.76 -23.16
CA GLU A 239 18.39 8.10 -23.21
C GLU A 239 18.74 8.98 -22.00
N THR A 240 19.67 8.45 -21.22
CA THR A 240 20.36 9.08 -20.11
C THR A 240 21.24 10.23 -20.59
N THR A 241 20.62 11.37 -20.91
CA THR A 241 21.35 12.66 -21.00
C THR A 241 20.46 13.80 -20.48
N ALA A 242 20.39 13.97 -19.16
CA ALA A 242 19.90 15.23 -18.59
C ALA A 242 20.64 15.53 -17.29
N ALA A 243 21.58 16.47 -17.38
CA ALA A 243 22.12 17.18 -16.24
C ALA A 243 20.99 17.80 -15.40
N HIS A 244 21.01 17.56 -14.08
CA HIS A 244 20.38 18.34 -13.00
C HIS A 244 19.23 19.30 -13.38
N ALA A 245 18.09 18.79 -13.85
CA ALA A 245 16.86 19.57 -13.97
C ALA A 245 16.01 19.44 -12.69
N PRO A 246 15.44 20.53 -12.14
CA PRO A 246 14.48 20.46 -11.03
C PRO A 246 13.22 19.71 -11.47
N GLY A 247 12.55 19.04 -10.53
CA GLY A 247 11.37 18.21 -10.81
C GLY A 247 10.19 18.99 -11.41
N TYR A 248 9.16 18.25 -11.86
CA TYR A 248 8.09 18.84 -12.68
C TYR A 248 7.27 19.89 -11.91
N GLY A 249 7.05 21.06 -12.54
CA GLY A 249 6.12 22.10 -12.06
C GLY A 249 4.77 22.07 -12.78
N TYR A 250 3.92 23.07 -12.52
CA TYR A 250 2.61 23.18 -13.15
C TYR A 250 2.68 23.12 -14.68
N PRO A 251 1.74 22.39 -15.34
CA PRO A 251 1.75 22.25 -16.80
C PRO A 251 1.48 23.59 -17.47
N ARG A 252 2.17 23.83 -18.59
CA ARG A 252 1.83 24.94 -19.49
C ARG A 252 0.48 24.64 -20.18
N ILE A 253 -0.21 25.68 -20.66
CA ILE A 253 -1.53 25.57 -21.29
C ILE A 253 -1.52 24.55 -22.44
N ALA A 254 -0.52 24.60 -23.32
CA ALA A 254 -0.40 23.65 -24.43
C ALA A 254 -0.23 22.19 -23.96
N THR A 255 0.56 21.98 -22.91
CA THR A 255 0.76 20.65 -22.30
C THR A 255 -0.52 20.13 -21.67
N LEU A 256 -1.25 20.98 -20.94
CA LEU A 256 -2.53 20.63 -20.36
C LEU A 256 -3.56 20.23 -21.43
N ALA A 257 -3.69 21.02 -22.49
CA ALA A 257 -4.60 20.73 -23.59
C ALA A 257 -4.27 19.40 -24.29
N HIS A 258 -2.99 19.15 -24.58
CA HIS A 258 -2.51 17.90 -25.16
C HIS A 258 -2.83 16.69 -24.29
N HIS A 259 -2.57 16.78 -22.98
CA HIS A 259 -2.86 15.69 -22.07
C HIS A 259 -4.36 15.39 -21.96
N LEU A 260 -5.20 16.43 -21.86
CA LEU A 260 -6.65 16.25 -21.82
C LEU A 260 -7.16 15.55 -23.08
N ALA A 261 -6.71 15.99 -24.26
CA ALA A 261 -7.09 15.36 -25.52
C ALA A 261 -6.70 13.86 -25.58
N ARG A 262 -5.55 13.48 -25.02
CA ARG A 262 -5.11 12.07 -24.96
C ARG A 262 -5.91 11.24 -23.96
N LYS A 263 -6.43 11.84 -22.88
CA LYS A 263 -7.15 11.13 -21.81
C LYS A 263 -8.66 11.04 -22.02
N THR A 264 -9.26 11.87 -22.87
CA THR A 264 -10.71 11.81 -23.17
C THR A 264 -11.17 10.41 -23.62
N PRO A 265 -10.46 9.67 -24.50
CA PRO A 265 -10.86 8.32 -24.90
C PRO A 265 -10.76 7.30 -23.77
N ASP A 266 -9.80 7.44 -22.85
CA ASP A 266 -9.62 6.55 -21.70
C ASP A 266 -10.79 6.70 -20.74
N LEU A 267 -11.16 7.94 -20.44
CA LEU A 267 -12.32 8.24 -19.61
C LEU A 267 -13.62 7.70 -20.22
N PHE A 268 -13.80 7.88 -21.53
CA PHE A 268 -14.97 7.34 -22.24
C PHE A 268 -15.00 5.79 -22.18
N ARG A 269 -13.86 5.13 -22.40
CA ARG A 269 -13.73 3.68 -22.28
C ARG A 269 -14.05 3.18 -20.88
N PHE A 270 -13.56 3.88 -19.85
CA PHE A 270 -13.87 3.56 -18.44
C PHE A 270 -15.38 3.56 -18.18
N TYR A 271 -16.09 4.62 -18.57
CA TYR A 271 -17.54 4.72 -18.37
C TYR A 271 -18.37 3.68 -19.16
N HIS A 272 -17.92 3.28 -20.35
CA HIS A 272 -18.67 2.38 -21.22
C HIS A 272 -18.34 0.89 -21.01
N HIS A 273 -17.08 0.53 -20.73
CA HIS A 273 -16.69 -0.87 -20.55
C HIS A 273 -17.24 -1.47 -19.25
N ALA A 274 -17.34 -0.69 -18.18
CA ALA A 274 -17.93 -1.14 -16.92
C ALA A 274 -19.39 -1.61 -17.06
N LYS A 275 -20.09 -1.24 -18.15
CA LYS A 275 -21.49 -1.62 -18.39
C LYS A 275 -21.67 -2.91 -19.19
N LEU A 276 -20.66 -3.35 -19.95
CA LEU A 276 -20.80 -4.46 -20.91
C LEU A 276 -20.14 -5.76 -20.43
N THR A 277 -19.14 -5.64 -19.58
CA THR A 277 -18.36 -6.77 -19.07
C THR A 277 -18.27 -6.71 -17.56
N ARG A 278 -18.15 -7.86 -16.91
CA ARG A 278 -17.81 -7.98 -15.49
C ARG A 278 -16.49 -8.71 -15.32
N GLU A 279 -15.82 -8.43 -14.23
CA GLU A 279 -14.60 -9.11 -13.82
C GLU A 279 -14.98 -10.43 -13.11
N GLN A 280 -14.26 -11.50 -13.43
CA GLN A 280 -14.46 -12.80 -12.81
C GLN A 280 -13.11 -13.38 -12.37
N TRP A 281 -12.93 -13.51 -11.06
CA TRP A 281 -11.83 -14.27 -10.48
C TRP A 281 -12.09 -15.78 -10.58
N PHE A 282 -11.04 -16.52 -10.91
CA PHE A 282 -11.03 -17.97 -11.06
C PHE A 282 -9.68 -18.54 -10.58
N LEU A 283 -9.57 -19.86 -10.44
CA LEU A 283 -8.36 -20.50 -9.94
C LEU A 283 -7.51 -21.06 -11.08
N MET A 284 -6.20 -21.15 -10.87
CA MET A 284 -5.27 -21.85 -11.74
C MET A 284 -4.32 -22.68 -10.87
N PHE A 285 -4.04 -23.93 -11.26
CA PHE A 285 -3.19 -24.82 -10.47
C PHE A 285 -2.10 -25.50 -11.28
N ARG A 286 -1.03 -25.92 -10.60
CA ARG A 286 0.08 -26.68 -11.17
C ARG A 286 0.71 -27.60 -10.12
N PHE A 287 0.97 -28.84 -10.49
CA PHE A 287 1.80 -29.77 -9.72
C PHE A 287 3.25 -29.77 -10.23
N SER A 288 4.19 -29.36 -9.38
CA SER A 288 5.62 -29.38 -9.70
C SER A 288 6.50 -29.23 -8.47
N GLU A 289 7.65 -29.90 -8.46
CA GLU A 289 8.72 -29.71 -7.47
C GLU A 289 9.27 -28.27 -7.47
N HIS A 290 9.27 -27.63 -8.64
CA HIS A 290 9.85 -26.31 -8.82
C HIS A 290 8.75 -25.25 -9.04
N PRO A 291 8.72 -24.17 -8.24
CA PRO A 291 7.82 -23.06 -8.50
C PRO A 291 8.15 -22.40 -9.85
N THR A 292 7.16 -21.77 -10.48
CA THR A 292 7.32 -21.00 -11.72
C THR A 292 6.52 -19.72 -11.62
N SER A 293 7.01 -18.66 -12.25
CA SER A 293 6.31 -17.38 -12.43
C SER A 293 5.45 -17.37 -13.70
N ASP A 294 5.59 -18.38 -14.56
CA ASP A 294 4.89 -18.46 -15.83
C ASP A 294 3.50 -19.11 -15.65
N LEU A 295 2.47 -18.26 -15.59
CA LEU A 295 1.07 -18.70 -15.43
C LEU A 295 0.54 -19.50 -16.63
N THR A 296 1.21 -19.48 -17.79
CA THR A 296 0.78 -20.30 -18.95
C THR A 296 0.95 -21.80 -18.71
N GLN A 297 1.74 -22.19 -17.70
CA GLN A 297 1.94 -23.57 -17.28
C GLN A 297 0.90 -24.08 -16.28
N PHE A 298 -0.07 -23.25 -15.88
CA PHE A 298 -1.10 -23.63 -14.93
C PHE A 298 -2.40 -24.01 -15.64
N THR A 299 -3.11 -24.99 -15.08
CA THR A 299 -4.43 -25.43 -15.55
C THR A 299 -5.53 -24.60 -14.88
N PRO A 300 -6.43 -23.96 -15.64
CA PRO A 300 -7.51 -23.16 -15.07
C PRO A 300 -8.65 -24.03 -14.52
N ILE A 301 -9.27 -23.57 -13.43
CA ILE A 301 -10.53 -24.09 -12.86
C ILE A 301 -11.52 -22.92 -12.84
N LEU A 302 -12.54 -22.99 -13.69
CA LEU A 302 -13.46 -21.88 -13.91
C LEU A 302 -14.70 -22.00 -13.01
N PRO A 303 -15.09 -20.92 -12.30
CA PRO A 303 -16.39 -20.86 -11.65
C PRO A 303 -17.53 -20.74 -12.67
N PRO A 304 -18.76 -21.10 -12.26
CA PRO A 304 -19.97 -20.65 -12.95
C PRO A 304 -19.97 -19.12 -13.15
N THR A 305 -20.63 -18.63 -14.20
CA THR A 305 -20.60 -17.20 -14.61
C THR A 305 -21.33 -16.25 -13.66
N ASP A 306 -21.99 -16.78 -12.61
CA ASP A 306 -22.71 -16.04 -11.58
C ASP A 306 -21.85 -15.72 -10.34
N ARG A 307 -20.57 -16.15 -10.32
CA ARG A 307 -19.71 -16.04 -9.15
C ARG A 307 -18.23 -15.88 -9.48
N ILE A 308 -17.44 -15.67 -8.43
CA ILE A 308 -15.98 -15.69 -8.44
C ILE A 308 -15.43 -16.74 -7.48
N TRP A 309 -14.19 -17.17 -7.73
CA TRP A 309 -13.35 -17.93 -6.81
C TRP A 309 -11.99 -17.23 -6.68
N ALA A 310 -11.56 -16.91 -5.46
CA ALA A 310 -10.32 -16.17 -5.18
C ALA A 310 -9.65 -16.64 -3.89
N ASP A 311 -8.48 -16.08 -3.58
CA ASP A 311 -7.75 -16.26 -2.33
C ASP A 311 -7.47 -17.72 -1.92
N PRO A 312 -6.93 -18.57 -2.82
CA PRO A 312 -6.66 -19.95 -2.51
C PRO A 312 -5.69 -20.11 -1.34
N HIS A 313 -6.01 -21.01 -0.41
CA HIS A 313 -5.15 -21.48 0.66
C HIS A 313 -5.19 -23.00 0.72
N ILE A 314 -4.02 -23.63 0.82
CA ILE A 314 -3.89 -25.09 0.64
C ILE A 314 -3.55 -25.74 1.97
N MET A 315 -4.23 -26.84 2.29
CA MET A 315 -3.84 -27.77 3.35
C MET A 315 -3.74 -29.18 2.77
N LYS A 316 -2.57 -29.81 2.89
CA LYS A 316 -2.40 -31.23 2.55
C LYS A 316 -2.72 -32.10 3.76
N ARG A 317 -3.69 -33.01 3.63
CA ARG A 317 -4.08 -33.94 4.69
C ARG A 317 -4.47 -35.28 4.10
N GLU A 318 -4.02 -36.38 4.71
CA GLU A 318 -4.36 -37.75 4.29
C GLU A 318 -4.10 -38.01 2.79
N GLY A 319 -3.02 -37.46 2.25
CA GLY A 319 -2.65 -37.60 0.84
C GLY A 319 -3.46 -36.77 -0.14
N ARG A 320 -4.41 -35.93 0.32
CA ARG A 320 -5.24 -35.06 -0.50
C ARG A 320 -4.90 -33.59 -0.29
N HIS A 321 -5.07 -32.77 -1.32
CA HIS A 321 -4.94 -31.32 -1.21
C HIS A 321 -6.33 -30.70 -1.11
N TYR A 322 -6.57 -30.01 -0.01
CA TYR A 322 -7.78 -29.22 0.24
C TYR A 322 -7.43 -27.76 -0.06
N VAL A 323 -8.18 -27.14 -0.97
CA VAL A 323 -8.01 -25.75 -1.39
C VAL A 323 -9.21 -24.97 -0.87
N PHE A 324 -8.98 -24.19 0.18
CA PHE A 324 -9.95 -23.24 0.74
C PHE A 324 -9.88 -21.95 -0.08
N ILE A 325 -11.04 -21.38 -0.39
CA ILE A 325 -11.17 -20.22 -1.28
C ILE A 325 -12.22 -19.26 -0.75
N GLU A 326 -12.10 -17.99 -1.14
CA GLU A 326 -13.25 -17.08 -1.20
C GLU A 326 -14.15 -17.53 -2.37
N GLU A 327 -15.45 -17.67 -2.09
CA GLU A 327 -16.49 -17.77 -3.11
C GLU A 327 -17.50 -16.65 -2.88
N MET A 328 -17.78 -15.86 -3.94
CA MET A 328 -18.74 -14.77 -3.88
C MET A 328 -19.67 -14.81 -5.08
N LEU A 329 -20.98 -14.85 -4.82
CA LEU A 329 -22.02 -14.71 -5.83
C LEU A 329 -22.18 -13.24 -6.20
N PHE A 330 -22.17 -12.91 -7.50
CA PHE A 330 -22.31 -11.52 -7.97
C PHE A 330 -23.61 -10.85 -7.51
N LYS A 331 -24.68 -11.64 -7.32
CA LYS A 331 -25.98 -11.13 -6.87
C LYS A 331 -25.97 -10.68 -5.40
N GLU A 332 -25.20 -11.37 -4.57
CA GLU A 332 -25.17 -11.16 -3.12
C GLU A 332 -24.05 -10.20 -2.71
N ASN A 333 -22.97 -10.13 -3.51
CA ASN A 333 -21.81 -9.27 -3.28
C ASN A 333 -21.21 -9.41 -1.86
N LYS A 334 -21.21 -10.66 -1.35
CA LYS A 334 -20.68 -11.04 -0.04
C LYS A 334 -19.94 -12.38 -0.19
N GLY A 335 -18.66 -12.39 0.13
CA GLY A 335 -17.81 -13.57 0.11
C GLY A 335 -18.11 -14.51 1.28
N PHE A 336 -17.97 -15.81 1.04
CA PHE A 336 -17.99 -16.87 2.03
C PHE A 336 -16.86 -17.85 1.72
N ILE A 337 -16.49 -18.69 2.68
CA ILE A 337 -15.41 -19.65 2.48
C ILE A 337 -15.97 -20.97 1.95
N SER A 338 -15.39 -21.44 0.86
CA SER A 338 -15.63 -22.76 0.28
C SER A 338 -14.35 -23.58 0.23
N VAL A 339 -14.49 -24.90 0.13
CA VAL A 339 -13.35 -25.83 -0.06
C VAL A 339 -13.59 -26.76 -1.23
N LEU A 340 -12.56 -26.98 -2.05
CA LEU A 340 -12.52 -28.06 -3.05
C LEU A 340 -11.27 -28.93 -2.84
N THR A 341 -11.29 -30.15 -3.34
CA THR A 341 -10.10 -31.01 -3.38
C THR A 341 -9.49 -31.04 -4.76
N ILE A 342 -8.16 -31.12 -4.87
CA ILE A 342 -7.44 -31.33 -6.13
C ILE A 342 -6.47 -32.52 -5.97
N ASP A 343 -6.51 -33.48 -6.90
CA ASP A 343 -5.57 -34.61 -6.97
C ASP A 343 -4.43 -34.37 -7.98
N GLU A 344 -3.39 -35.20 -7.95
CA GLU A 344 -2.20 -35.03 -8.83
C GLU A 344 -2.52 -35.27 -10.32
N ASP A 345 -3.62 -35.95 -10.64
CA ASP A 345 -4.11 -36.12 -12.02
C ASP A 345 -4.87 -34.88 -12.51
N GLY A 346 -5.02 -33.86 -11.66
CA GLY A 346 -5.73 -32.62 -11.96
C GLY A 346 -7.25 -32.73 -11.85
N ARG A 347 -7.79 -33.82 -11.29
CA ARG A 347 -9.22 -33.91 -10.99
C ARG A 347 -9.51 -33.08 -9.75
N HIS A 348 -10.62 -32.38 -9.78
CA HIS A 348 -11.07 -31.55 -8.67
C HIS A 348 -12.53 -31.79 -8.33
N SER A 349 -12.89 -31.60 -7.06
CA SER A 349 -14.29 -31.62 -6.62
C SER A 349 -14.99 -30.29 -6.98
N GLN A 350 -16.31 -30.26 -6.83
CA GLN A 350 -17.02 -28.99 -6.71
C GLN A 350 -16.71 -28.35 -5.34
N PRO A 351 -16.68 -27.02 -5.24
CA PRO A 351 -16.56 -26.34 -3.94
C PRO A 351 -17.76 -26.63 -3.04
N VAL A 352 -17.48 -26.78 -1.75
CA VAL A 352 -18.48 -26.90 -0.68
C VAL A 352 -18.31 -25.72 0.25
N LYS A 353 -19.39 -24.97 0.51
CA LYS A 353 -19.41 -23.88 1.50
C LYS A 353 -19.14 -24.42 2.90
N VAL A 354 -18.14 -23.87 3.60
CA VAL A 354 -17.70 -24.35 4.93
C VAL A 354 -17.79 -23.28 6.03
N LEU A 355 -17.80 -21.99 5.67
CA LEU A 355 -17.96 -20.90 6.63
C LEU A 355 -18.69 -19.72 5.99
N GLU A 356 -19.76 -19.27 6.64
CA GLU A 356 -20.53 -18.08 6.24
C GLU A 356 -20.89 -17.24 7.48
N ARG A 357 -20.89 -15.93 7.27
CA ARG A 357 -21.29 -14.91 8.24
C ARG A 357 -22.21 -13.88 7.60
N ASP A 358 -22.76 -12.98 8.40
CA ASP A 358 -23.54 -11.83 7.95
C ASP A 358 -22.66 -10.71 7.35
N TYR A 359 -21.34 -10.80 7.50
CA TYR A 359 -20.32 -9.99 6.84
C TYR A 359 -19.52 -10.79 5.79
N HIS A 360 -18.72 -10.08 4.99
CA HIS A 360 -17.86 -10.66 3.94
C HIS A 360 -16.70 -11.44 4.56
N LEU A 361 -16.42 -12.64 4.03
CA LEU A 361 -15.27 -13.47 4.38
C LEU A 361 -14.45 -13.79 3.12
N SER A 362 -13.13 -13.66 3.22
CA SER A 362 -12.16 -14.03 2.18
C SER A 362 -10.87 -14.56 2.82
N TYR A 363 -9.82 -14.78 2.03
CA TYR A 363 -8.46 -15.07 2.52
C TYR A 363 -8.33 -16.14 3.64
N PRO A 364 -8.83 -17.38 3.44
CA PRO A 364 -8.96 -18.38 4.49
C PRO A 364 -7.65 -19.13 4.81
N GLN A 365 -6.70 -18.49 5.51
CA GLN A 365 -5.45 -19.18 5.86
C GLN A 365 -5.70 -20.36 6.83
N VAL A 366 -5.55 -21.59 6.34
CA VAL A 366 -5.67 -22.83 7.14
C VAL A 366 -4.30 -23.36 7.59
N PHE A 367 -4.20 -23.80 8.84
CA PHE A 367 -2.95 -24.33 9.42
C PHE A 367 -3.20 -25.25 10.62
N GLU A 368 -2.20 -26.05 10.96
CA GLU A 368 -2.21 -26.90 12.16
C GLU A 368 -1.48 -26.22 13.32
N TYR A 369 -2.05 -26.31 14.53
CA TYR A 369 -1.43 -25.84 15.76
C TYR A 369 -1.81 -26.75 16.93
N ARG A 370 -0.81 -27.28 17.65
CA ARG A 370 -0.99 -28.20 18.80
C ARG A 370 -1.92 -29.40 18.49
N GLY A 371 -1.84 -29.95 17.28
CA GLY A 371 -2.63 -31.10 16.84
C GLY A 371 -4.07 -30.77 16.39
N GLU A 372 -4.49 -29.52 16.53
CA GLU A 372 -5.77 -29.00 16.08
C GLU A 372 -5.61 -28.19 14.79
N ILE A 373 -6.70 -28.04 14.02
CA ILE A 373 -6.69 -27.27 12.78
C ILE A 373 -7.41 -25.95 13.00
N TYR A 374 -6.80 -24.88 12.52
CA TYR A 374 -7.35 -23.53 12.59
C TYR A 374 -7.45 -22.89 11.22
N MET A 375 -8.36 -21.92 11.11
CA MET A 375 -8.53 -21.04 9.95
C MET A 375 -8.52 -19.59 10.43
N LEU A 376 -7.77 -18.75 9.72
CA LEU A 376 -7.74 -17.30 9.89
C LEU A 376 -8.26 -16.66 8.59
N PRO A 377 -9.58 -16.43 8.45
CA PRO A 377 -10.13 -15.70 7.31
C PRO A 377 -9.96 -14.19 7.48
N GLU A 378 -10.04 -13.43 6.39
CA GLU A 378 -10.27 -11.99 6.49
C GLU A 378 -11.67 -11.73 7.06
N THR A 379 -11.72 -10.85 8.07
CA THR A 379 -12.97 -10.46 8.75
C THR A 379 -13.07 -8.93 8.93
N SER A 380 -12.46 -8.18 8.01
CA SER A 380 -12.43 -6.72 7.99
C SER A 380 -13.84 -6.10 8.05
N GLY A 381 -14.83 -6.74 7.42
CA GLY A 381 -16.24 -6.34 7.46
C GLY A 381 -16.87 -6.37 8.86
N ASN A 382 -16.26 -7.09 9.82
CA ASN A 382 -16.64 -7.12 11.23
C ASN A 382 -15.69 -6.30 12.13
N ARG A 383 -14.70 -5.61 11.56
CA ARG A 383 -13.66 -4.84 12.28
C ARG A 383 -12.86 -5.68 13.28
N THR A 384 -12.59 -6.93 12.92
CA THR A 384 -11.90 -7.90 13.78
C THR A 384 -10.85 -8.69 12.99
N ILE A 385 -9.98 -9.39 13.72
CA ILE A 385 -9.19 -10.52 13.21
C ILE A 385 -9.67 -11.75 13.98
N GLU A 386 -10.39 -12.65 13.32
CA GLU A 386 -11.02 -13.83 13.95
C GLU A 386 -10.26 -15.11 13.67
N LEU A 387 -10.09 -15.94 14.70
CA LEU A 387 -9.51 -17.28 14.57
C LEU A 387 -10.60 -18.34 14.78
N TYR A 388 -10.70 -19.25 13.82
CA TYR A 388 -11.64 -20.35 13.83
C TYR A 388 -10.93 -21.67 14.08
N ARG A 389 -11.52 -22.55 14.90
CA ARG A 389 -11.06 -23.92 15.10
C ARG A 389 -11.95 -24.90 14.33
N CYS A 390 -11.33 -25.90 13.72
CA CYS A 390 -12.03 -26.96 13.02
C CYS A 390 -12.58 -27.98 14.02
N GLU A 391 -13.91 -28.18 14.04
CA GLU A 391 -14.53 -29.25 14.84
C GLU A 391 -14.57 -30.57 14.07
N ARG A 392 -14.75 -30.49 12.75
CA ARG A 392 -14.77 -31.62 11.83
C ARG A 392 -14.20 -31.16 10.50
N PHE A 393 -13.07 -31.74 10.12
CA PHE A 393 -12.41 -31.39 8.88
C PHE A 393 -13.13 -32.00 7.67
N PRO A 394 -13.29 -31.27 6.55
CA PRO A 394 -12.89 -29.87 6.32
C PRO A 394 -14.00 -28.83 6.54
N ASP A 395 -15.21 -29.23 6.96
CA ASP A 395 -16.45 -28.49 6.70
C ASP A 395 -17.14 -27.90 7.94
N ARG A 396 -16.64 -28.16 9.15
CA ARG A 396 -17.23 -27.62 10.39
C ARG A 396 -16.23 -26.79 11.18
N TRP A 397 -16.52 -25.50 11.28
CA TRP A 397 -15.67 -24.50 11.93
C TRP A 397 -16.45 -23.77 13.01
N THR A 398 -15.80 -23.50 14.14
CA THR A 398 -16.32 -22.70 15.24
C THR A 398 -15.38 -21.54 15.53
N LEU A 399 -15.92 -20.39 15.93
CA LEU A 399 -15.09 -19.25 16.34
C LEU A 399 -14.38 -19.62 17.64
N GLU A 400 -13.05 -19.62 17.62
CA GLU A 400 -12.24 -19.92 18.80
C GLU A 400 -11.98 -18.64 19.61
N THR A 401 -11.50 -17.59 18.94
CA THR A 401 -11.22 -16.30 19.59
C THR A 401 -11.17 -15.17 18.57
N VAL A 402 -11.39 -13.95 19.04
CA VAL A 402 -11.02 -12.72 18.34
C VAL A 402 -9.58 -12.39 18.74
N ILE A 403 -8.66 -12.34 17.78
CA ILE A 403 -7.24 -12.00 17.97
C ILE A 403 -7.08 -10.50 18.25
N MET A 404 -7.81 -9.68 17.50
CA MET A 404 -7.86 -8.21 17.64
C MET A 404 -9.25 -7.71 17.25
N ASP A 405 -9.71 -6.66 17.93
CA ASP A 405 -10.95 -5.94 17.65
C ASP A 405 -10.69 -4.45 17.36
N ASP A 406 -11.74 -3.76 16.91
CA ASP A 406 -11.73 -2.35 16.51
C ASP A 406 -10.66 -2.01 15.45
N ILE A 407 -10.47 -2.91 14.49
CA ILE A 407 -9.41 -2.82 13.48
C ILE A 407 -9.92 -3.15 12.08
N ASP A 408 -9.61 -2.29 11.11
CA ASP A 408 -9.85 -2.55 9.69
C ASP A 408 -8.62 -3.21 9.08
N ALA A 409 -8.45 -4.51 9.34
CA ALA A 409 -7.32 -5.31 8.86
C ALA A 409 -7.74 -6.27 7.74
N VAL A 410 -7.04 -6.20 6.60
CA VAL A 410 -7.27 -7.04 5.42
C VAL A 410 -6.12 -8.00 5.18
N ASP A 411 -6.42 -9.14 4.54
CA ASP A 411 -5.49 -10.22 4.17
C ASP A 411 -4.54 -10.66 5.31
N SER A 412 -5.08 -10.83 6.52
CA SER A 412 -4.30 -11.24 7.69
C SER A 412 -3.62 -12.59 7.46
N SER A 413 -2.29 -12.64 7.61
CA SER A 413 -1.47 -13.81 7.33
C SER A 413 -0.55 -14.17 8.49
N LEU A 414 -0.50 -15.44 8.86
CA LEU A 414 0.32 -15.94 9.99
C LEU A 414 1.58 -16.65 9.51
N LEU A 415 2.68 -16.41 10.24
CA LEU A 415 3.92 -17.16 10.17
C LEU A 415 4.42 -17.48 11.57
N PHE A 416 4.75 -18.76 11.83
CA PHE A 416 5.50 -19.13 13.02
C PHE A 416 7.00 -19.21 12.67
N ASP A 417 7.80 -18.33 13.29
CA ASP A 417 9.24 -18.21 13.02
C ASP A 417 10.00 -17.98 14.32
N ASN A 418 11.09 -18.74 14.54
CA ASN A 418 11.97 -18.60 15.70
C ASN A 418 11.25 -18.59 17.06
N GLY A 419 10.26 -19.46 17.24
CA GLY A 419 9.51 -19.58 18.50
C GLY A 419 8.43 -18.51 18.71
N ARG A 420 8.15 -17.69 17.70
CA ARG A 420 7.22 -16.56 17.77
C ARG A 420 6.20 -16.59 16.64
N TRP A 421 4.99 -16.16 16.93
CA TRP A 421 3.96 -15.91 15.93
C TRP A 421 4.10 -14.49 15.38
N TRP A 422 4.00 -14.39 14.07
CA TRP A 422 4.00 -13.14 13.32
C TRP A 422 2.71 -13.04 12.53
N LEU A 423 2.02 -11.91 12.66
CA LEU A 423 0.78 -11.59 11.97
C LEU A 423 1.02 -10.39 11.06
N PHE A 424 0.91 -10.64 9.76
CA PHE A 424 1.04 -9.67 8.69
C PHE A 424 -0.36 -9.27 8.24
N CYS A 425 -0.69 -7.99 8.22
CA CYS A 425 -1.97 -7.54 7.68
C CYS A 425 -1.83 -6.15 7.10
N SER A 426 -2.68 -5.81 6.14
CA SER A 426 -2.78 -4.43 5.69
C SER A 426 -3.84 -3.67 6.47
N ILE A 427 -3.50 -2.44 6.84
CA ILE A 427 -4.33 -1.57 7.66
C ILE A 427 -4.30 -0.18 7.02
N LYS A 428 -5.47 0.45 6.87
CA LYS A 428 -5.53 1.84 6.41
C LYS A 428 -5.31 2.81 7.58
N PRO A 429 -4.44 3.82 7.46
CA PRO A 429 -4.19 4.79 8.52
C PRO A 429 -5.30 5.85 8.65
N HIS A 430 -6.20 5.94 7.68
CA HIS A 430 -7.31 6.88 7.64
C HIS A 430 -8.45 6.29 6.78
N PRO A 431 -9.74 6.57 7.05
CA PRO A 431 -10.84 6.08 6.22
C PRO A 431 -10.76 6.45 4.74
N ALA A 432 -10.12 7.57 4.42
CA ALA A 432 -9.89 8.03 3.05
C ALA A 432 -8.59 7.49 2.43
N ALA A 433 -7.78 6.73 3.16
CA ALA A 433 -6.58 6.06 2.67
C ALA A 433 -6.92 4.64 2.17
N SER A 434 -6.05 4.12 1.29
CA SER A 434 -6.19 2.77 0.75
C SER A 434 -5.66 1.73 1.72
N GLU A 435 -6.43 0.66 1.91
CA GLU A 435 -6.04 -0.55 2.65
C GLU A 435 -5.02 -1.42 1.91
N ASN A 436 -4.60 -1.04 0.69
CA ASN A 436 -3.56 -1.75 -0.05
C ASN A 436 -2.15 -1.16 0.17
N ASP A 437 -2.05 -0.02 0.85
CA ASP A 437 -0.85 0.80 0.83
C ASP A 437 0.15 0.47 1.94
N GLU A 438 -0.31 -0.06 3.08
CA GLU A 438 0.52 -0.22 4.27
C GLU A 438 0.47 -1.65 4.81
N LEU A 439 1.65 -2.23 5.06
CA LEU A 439 1.79 -3.51 5.75
C LEU A 439 2.13 -3.26 7.21
N HIS A 440 1.34 -3.86 8.09
CA HIS A 440 1.57 -3.88 9.52
C HIS A 440 1.95 -5.29 9.97
N LEU A 441 2.77 -5.34 11.01
CA LEU A 441 3.25 -6.56 11.62
C LEU A 441 2.94 -6.55 13.11
N PHE A 442 2.45 -7.66 13.62
CA PHE A 442 2.26 -7.90 15.05
C PHE A 442 2.91 -9.22 15.44
N HIS A 443 3.26 -9.37 16.71
CA HIS A 443 3.84 -10.61 17.20
C HIS A 443 3.35 -11.02 18.58
N SER A 444 3.35 -12.34 18.82
CA SER A 444 2.97 -12.95 20.08
C SER A 444 3.80 -14.21 20.33
N ASP A 445 4.00 -14.57 21.61
CA ASP A 445 4.60 -15.85 22.00
C ASP A 445 3.57 -17.00 21.93
N ASP A 446 2.28 -16.68 21.99
CA ASP A 446 1.19 -17.65 21.96
C ASP A 446 0.02 -17.11 21.12
N LEU A 447 -0.39 -17.89 20.11
CA LEU A 447 -1.48 -17.64 19.19
C LEU A 447 -2.78 -17.29 19.92
N LEU A 448 -3.06 -17.95 21.05
CA LEU A 448 -4.33 -17.86 21.79
C LEU A 448 -4.27 -16.92 23.00
N SER A 449 -3.12 -16.30 23.29
CA SER A 449 -2.97 -15.49 24.50
C SER A 449 -3.66 -14.13 24.45
N GLY A 450 -4.10 -13.67 23.26
CA GLY A 450 -4.58 -12.30 23.02
C GLY A 450 -3.49 -11.23 23.10
N ASN A 451 -2.25 -11.58 23.49
CA ASN A 451 -1.16 -10.62 23.73
C ASN A 451 -0.34 -10.34 22.47
N TRP A 452 -0.98 -9.76 21.46
CA TRP A 452 -0.30 -9.35 20.23
C TRP A 452 0.30 -7.96 20.35
N ARG A 453 1.61 -7.85 20.14
CA ARG A 453 2.36 -6.59 20.21
C ARG A 453 2.59 -6.04 18.80
N PRO A 454 2.30 -4.75 18.54
CA PRO A 454 2.63 -4.13 17.27
C PRO A 454 4.14 -4.03 17.10
N HIS A 455 4.63 -4.31 15.90
CA HIS A 455 6.04 -4.11 15.56
C HIS A 455 6.39 -2.61 15.59
N PRO A 456 7.52 -2.20 16.19
CA PRO A 456 7.85 -0.79 16.40
C PRO A 456 8.12 -0.02 15.09
N GLU A 457 8.46 -0.71 14.00
CA GLU A 457 8.59 -0.07 12.68
C GLU A 457 7.27 0.07 11.92
N ASN A 458 6.11 -0.33 12.47
CA ASN A 458 4.83 -0.22 11.76
C ASN A 458 4.52 1.20 11.24
N PRO A 459 3.98 1.32 10.01
CA PRO A 459 3.91 0.28 8.98
C PRO A 459 5.31 -0.11 8.49
N VAL A 460 5.56 -1.41 8.36
CA VAL A 460 6.87 -1.95 7.95
C VAL A 460 7.12 -1.81 6.44
N ILE A 461 6.04 -1.66 5.65
CA ILE A 461 6.07 -1.30 4.22
C ILE A 461 4.96 -0.29 3.97
N SER A 462 5.22 0.74 3.18
CA SER A 462 4.23 1.73 2.75
C SER A 462 4.25 1.87 1.23
N ASP A 463 4.04 0.76 0.53
CA ASP A 463 4.08 0.71 -0.93
C ASP A 463 3.02 -0.23 -1.48
N VAL A 464 2.05 0.32 -2.22
CA VAL A 464 0.94 -0.43 -2.85
C VAL A 464 1.39 -1.58 -3.77
N ARG A 465 2.65 -1.60 -4.20
CA ARG A 465 3.22 -2.66 -5.02
C ARG A 465 3.61 -3.90 -4.22
N PHE A 466 3.77 -3.78 -2.90
CA PHE A 466 4.34 -4.81 -2.04
C PHE A 466 3.64 -4.96 -0.67
N ALA A 467 2.81 -4.01 -0.24
CA ALA A 467 2.28 -4.01 1.12
C ALA A 467 1.28 -5.14 1.37
N ARG A 468 0.18 -5.17 0.61
CA ARG A 468 -0.94 -6.11 0.84
C ARG A 468 -0.48 -7.57 0.73
N PRO A 469 -0.75 -8.45 1.72
CA PRO A 469 -0.44 -9.87 1.63
C PRO A 469 -1.14 -10.60 0.45
N ALA A 470 -0.52 -11.64 -0.10
CA ALA A 470 -1.03 -12.40 -1.26
C ALA A 470 -0.98 -13.92 -1.06
N GLY A 471 -1.18 -14.36 0.16
CA GLY A 471 -1.14 -15.74 0.61
C GLY A 471 -0.22 -15.96 1.82
N LYS A 472 -0.30 -17.15 2.38
CA LYS A 472 0.48 -17.58 3.55
C LYS A 472 2.00 -17.46 3.33
N PRO A 473 2.75 -16.74 4.18
CA PRO A 473 4.21 -16.79 4.19
C PRO A 473 4.73 -18.21 4.47
N TYR A 474 5.77 -18.62 3.76
CA TYR A 474 6.27 -20.00 3.81
C TYR A 474 7.79 -20.08 3.77
N ARG A 475 8.34 -21.27 4.00
CA ARG A 475 9.77 -21.54 3.85
C ARG A 475 10.06 -22.28 2.56
N HIS A 476 11.06 -21.84 1.82
CA HIS A 476 11.57 -22.52 0.64
C HIS A 476 13.09 -22.44 0.60
N LEU A 477 13.77 -23.59 0.47
CA LEU A 477 15.25 -23.68 0.46
C LEU A 477 15.91 -22.92 1.62
N GLY A 478 15.33 -22.99 2.82
CA GLY A 478 15.82 -22.32 4.03
C GLY A 478 15.53 -20.81 4.10
N ARG A 479 14.94 -20.19 3.08
CA ARG A 479 14.52 -18.78 3.07
C ARG A 479 13.04 -18.65 3.46
N ARG A 480 12.69 -17.52 4.08
CA ARG A 480 11.31 -17.12 4.37
C ARG A 480 10.80 -16.32 3.17
N ILE A 481 9.69 -16.74 2.59
CA ILE A 481 9.07 -16.10 1.43
C ILE A 481 7.71 -15.55 1.84
N ARG A 482 7.47 -14.27 1.56
CA ARG A 482 6.18 -13.60 1.76
C ARG A 482 5.58 -13.26 0.39
N PRO A 483 4.45 -13.88 0.02
CA PRO A 483 3.63 -13.39 -1.08
C PRO A 483 3.06 -12.00 -0.76
N SER A 484 3.09 -11.07 -1.73
CA SER A 484 2.40 -9.79 -1.63
C SER A 484 1.69 -9.40 -2.91
N GLN A 485 0.58 -8.67 -2.84
CA GLN A 485 -0.10 -8.17 -4.02
C GLN A 485 0.70 -6.99 -4.61
N ASN A 486 0.59 -6.86 -5.92
CA ASN A 486 0.89 -5.63 -6.64
C ASN A 486 -0.45 -4.98 -7.03
N CYS A 487 -0.84 -3.94 -6.30
CA CYS A 487 -2.10 -3.21 -6.53
C CYS A 487 -1.86 -1.88 -7.27
N ALA A 488 -0.70 -1.69 -7.91
CA ALA A 488 -0.37 -0.46 -8.62
C ALA A 488 -1.19 -0.31 -9.90
N GLY A 489 -1.93 0.80 -10.01
CA GLY A 489 -2.86 1.11 -11.09
C GLY A 489 -4.17 0.33 -11.04
N ILE A 490 -4.10 -0.98 -10.80
CA ILE A 490 -5.26 -1.88 -10.78
C ILE A 490 -5.16 -2.79 -9.54
N TYR A 491 -6.27 -2.96 -8.82
CA TYR A 491 -6.35 -3.91 -7.71
C TYR A 491 -6.04 -5.32 -8.21
N GLY A 492 -5.14 -6.02 -7.50
CA GLY A 492 -4.73 -7.37 -7.87
C GLY A 492 -4.12 -7.47 -9.27
N TYR A 493 -3.40 -6.44 -9.73
CA TYR A 493 -2.72 -6.45 -11.03
C TYR A 493 -1.70 -7.61 -11.14
N GLY A 494 -1.09 -7.97 -10.01
CA GLY A 494 -0.14 -9.05 -9.90
C GLY A 494 0.11 -9.46 -8.46
N PHE A 495 0.99 -10.43 -8.28
CA PHE A 495 1.58 -10.77 -6.99
C PHE A 495 3.11 -10.80 -7.09
N ASN A 496 3.76 -10.68 -5.94
CA ASN A 496 5.19 -10.77 -5.77
C ASN A 496 5.51 -11.87 -4.76
N LEU A 497 6.69 -12.46 -4.88
CA LEU A 497 7.30 -13.29 -3.86
C LEU A 497 8.49 -12.51 -3.30
N ASN A 498 8.50 -12.24 -2.00
CA ASN A 498 9.54 -11.44 -1.34
C ASN A 498 10.32 -12.31 -0.34
N VAL A 499 11.64 -12.24 -0.35
CA VAL A 499 12.50 -12.90 0.64
C VAL A 499 12.58 -12.03 1.88
N ILE A 500 12.13 -12.55 3.03
CA ILE A 500 12.28 -11.86 4.31
C ILE A 500 13.72 -12.04 4.82
N THR A 501 14.53 -11.00 4.61
CA THR A 501 15.95 -10.95 5.00
C THR A 501 16.11 -10.69 6.49
N ARG A 502 15.19 -9.95 7.11
CA ARG A 502 15.18 -9.70 8.56
C ARG A 502 13.77 -9.73 9.14
N LEU A 503 13.61 -10.45 10.24
CA LEU A 503 12.37 -10.56 11.01
C LEU A 503 12.73 -10.78 12.48
N ASP A 504 12.67 -9.71 13.27
CA ASP A 504 12.86 -9.72 14.71
C ASP A 504 11.95 -8.66 15.36
N GLU A 505 11.88 -8.63 16.69
CA GLU A 505 10.94 -7.76 17.45
C GLU A 505 11.16 -6.26 17.23
N ASN A 506 12.30 -5.88 16.63
CA ASN A 506 12.68 -4.49 16.45
C ASN A 506 12.79 -4.08 14.98
N ARG A 507 12.94 -5.04 14.05
CA ARG A 507 13.25 -4.77 12.65
C ARG A 507 12.63 -5.80 11.69
N TYR A 508 12.11 -5.28 10.59
CA TYR A 508 11.59 -6.05 9.46
C TYR A 508 12.21 -5.61 8.13
N ARG A 509 12.77 -6.51 7.33
CA ARG A 509 13.24 -6.20 5.97
C ARG A 509 12.95 -7.37 5.03
N GLU A 510 12.61 -7.03 3.80
CA GLU A 510 12.42 -7.98 2.71
C GLU A 510 12.97 -7.44 1.40
N GLU A 511 13.20 -8.35 0.46
CA GLU A 511 13.67 -8.04 -0.91
C GLU A 511 12.80 -8.80 -1.91
N PRO A 512 12.34 -8.16 -3.00
CA PRO A 512 11.54 -8.83 -4.02
C PRO A 512 12.38 -9.90 -4.74
N LEU A 513 11.81 -11.10 -4.90
CA LEU A 513 12.41 -12.23 -5.61
C LEU A 513 11.81 -12.42 -7.00
N VAL A 514 10.48 -12.36 -7.09
CA VAL A 514 9.72 -12.56 -8.33
C VAL A 514 8.51 -11.63 -8.31
N SER A 515 8.18 -11.04 -9.46
CA SER A 515 6.91 -10.37 -9.71
C SER A 515 6.18 -11.05 -10.87
N VAL A 516 4.91 -11.35 -10.68
CA VAL A 516 4.01 -11.92 -11.69
C VAL A 516 2.87 -10.95 -11.90
N ASN A 517 2.77 -10.37 -13.10
CA ASN A 517 1.76 -9.39 -13.44
C ASN A 517 0.82 -9.95 -14.51
N ALA A 518 -0.48 -9.70 -14.38
CA ALA A 518 -1.50 -10.20 -15.30
C ALA A 518 -1.25 -9.78 -16.76
N GLY A 519 -0.70 -8.57 -16.98
CA GLY A 519 -0.37 -8.07 -18.32
C GLY A 519 0.68 -8.90 -19.09
N GLN A 520 1.40 -9.80 -18.41
CA GLN A 520 2.36 -10.72 -19.03
C GLN A 520 1.68 -11.98 -19.60
N HIS A 521 0.37 -12.16 -19.34
CA HIS A 521 -0.37 -13.37 -19.66
C HIS A 521 -1.63 -13.06 -20.47
N PRO A 522 -1.76 -13.58 -21.71
CA PRO A 522 -2.90 -13.28 -22.57
C PRO A 522 -4.25 -13.60 -21.91
N GLY A 523 -5.18 -12.64 -21.95
CA GLY A 523 -6.55 -12.79 -21.45
C GLY A 523 -6.73 -12.56 -19.95
N LEU A 524 -5.65 -12.37 -19.19
CA LEU A 524 -5.71 -12.05 -17.76
C LEU A 524 -5.70 -10.53 -17.54
N ILE A 525 -6.41 -10.08 -16.52
CA ILE A 525 -6.44 -8.67 -16.08
C ILE A 525 -6.05 -8.51 -14.60
N GLY A 526 -5.94 -9.61 -13.86
CA GLY A 526 -5.47 -9.64 -12.48
C GLY A 526 -5.02 -11.03 -12.06
N THR A 527 -4.24 -11.11 -10.99
CA THR A 527 -3.81 -12.29 -10.22
C THR A 527 -3.26 -11.75 -8.91
N HIS A 528 -3.77 -12.19 -7.76
CA HIS A 528 -3.47 -11.51 -6.51
C HIS A 528 -3.21 -12.42 -5.32
N THR A 529 -3.51 -13.72 -5.40
CA THR A 529 -3.14 -14.68 -4.36
C THR A 529 -2.31 -15.84 -4.91
N TYR A 530 -1.28 -16.20 -4.17
CA TYR A 530 -0.36 -17.29 -4.40
C TYR A 530 -0.35 -18.24 -3.18
N ALA A 531 -0.67 -19.50 -3.41
CA ALA A 531 -0.53 -20.56 -2.42
C ALA A 531 0.29 -21.73 -2.95
N ARG A 532 1.20 -22.22 -2.10
CA ARG A 532 2.02 -23.39 -2.38
C ARG A 532 2.08 -24.31 -1.17
N GLU A 533 1.79 -25.58 -1.39
CA GLU A 533 1.92 -26.64 -0.38
C GLU A 533 2.50 -27.89 -1.06
N GLY A 534 3.74 -28.23 -0.69
CA GLY A 534 4.49 -29.29 -1.37
C GLY A 534 4.65 -29.02 -2.87
N ARG A 535 4.12 -29.92 -3.71
CA ARG A 535 4.17 -29.84 -5.18
C ARG A 535 3.04 -29.00 -5.77
N LEU A 536 1.93 -28.82 -5.05
CA LEU A 536 0.78 -28.08 -5.55
C LEU A 536 1.02 -26.58 -5.37
N THR A 537 0.85 -25.84 -6.46
CA THR A 537 0.70 -24.38 -6.45
C THR A 537 -0.68 -24.05 -6.98
N VAL A 538 -1.41 -23.19 -6.28
CA VAL A 538 -2.68 -22.61 -6.73
C VAL A 538 -2.54 -21.11 -6.68
N VAL A 539 -2.93 -20.45 -7.75
CA VAL A 539 -3.09 -18.99 -7.82
C VAL A 539 -4.53 -18.67 -8.21
N ASP A 540 -4.99 -17.47 -7.91
CA ASP A 540 -6.15 -16.93 -8.61
C ASP A 540 -5.73 -16.07 -9.81
N ALA A 541 -6.69 -15.85 -10.69
CA ALA A 541 -6.55 -14.97 -11.85
C ALA A 541 -7.89 -14.33 -12.18
N CYS A 542 -7.88 -13.16 -12.80
CA CYS A 542 -9.06 -12.42 -13.21
C CYS A 542 -9.15 -12.32 -14.72
N ARG A 543 -10.37 -12.49 -15.25
CA ARG A 543 -10.72 -12.27 -16.65
C ARG A 543 -11.95 -11.38 -16.77
N ARG A 544 -12.20 -10.85 -17.96
CA ARG A 544 -13.48 -10.21 -18.30
C ARG A 544 -14.44 -11.22 -18.92
N ILE A 545 -15.68 -11.24 -18.44
CA ILE A 545 -16.78 -12.00 -19.04
C ILE A 545 -17.92 -11.05 -19.42
N SER A 546 -18.73 -11.43 -20.41
CA SER A 546 -19.91 -10.65 -20.82
C SER A 546 -20.91 -10.54 -19.68
N HIS A 547 -21.57 -9.38 -19.57
CA HIS A 547 -22.64 -9.20 -18.61
C HIS A 547 -23.91 -9.97 -19.05
N PRO A 548 -24.47 -10.90 -18.26
CA PRO A 548 -25.64 -11.72 -18.62
C PRO A 548 -26.97 -10.94 -18.75
N LEU A 549 -26.95 -9.60 -18.72
CA LEU A 549 -28.15 -8.75 -18.87
C LEU A 549 -28.11 -7.90 -20.15
N ILE A 550 -27.27 -8.28 -21.12
CA ILE A 550 -27.26 -7.75 -22.50
C ILE A 550 -27.24 -8.92 -23.48
#